data_AF-A0A6A0AJI1-F1
#
_entry.id   AF-A0A6A0AJI1-F1
#
_cell.length_a   1.000
_cell.length_b   1.000
_cell.length_c   1.000
_cell.angle_alpha   90.00
_cell.angle_beta   90.00
_cell.angle_gamma   90.00
#
_symmetry.space_group_name_H-M   'P 1'
#
loop_
_entity.id
_entity.type
_entity.pdbx_description
1 polymer ?
#
loop_
_entity_poly.entity_id
_entity_poly.type
_entity_poly.pdbx_seq_one_letter_code
_entity_poly.pdbx_strand_id
1 'polypeptide(L)' 'AGNSAERVKEEQKAASSDADDDDTTTGKDGKKKVSKKQRKMLNQLKIAELKTLCERPDVVEVWDVTSTDPQLLVFLK' A
#
# COMPACT_ATOMS: atom_id res chain seq x y z
N ALA A 1 15.95 40.37 -5.51
CA ALA A 1 16.10 39.39 -4.41
C ALA A 1 14.77 38.65 -4.30
N GLY A 2 14.57 37.46 -4.86
CA GLY A 2 15.46 36.32 -4.89
C GLY A 2 15.12 35.42 -3.71
N ASN A 3 14.01 34.69 -3.79
CA ASN A 3 13.64 33.67 -2.81
C ASN A 3 12.92 32.51 -3.52
N SER A 4 13.65 31.84 -4.41
CA SER A 4 13.18 30.69 -5.20
C SER A 4 13.84 29.37 -4.77
N ALA A 5 14.36 29.29 -3.54
CA ALA A 5 15.28 28.23 -3.13
C ALA A 5 14.76 27.25 -2.07
N GLU A 6 13.47 27.25 -1.71
CA GLU A 6 12.99 26.40 -0.61
C GLU A 6 11.64 25.72 -0.91
N ARG A 7 11.62 24.83 -1.91
CA ARG A 7 10.53 23.85 -2.05
C ARG A 7 11.01 22.53 -2.66
N VAL A 8 12.18 22.06 -2.21
CA VAL A 8 12.70 20.73 -2.54
C VAL A 8 12.95 19.98 -1.24
N LYS A 9 11.87 19.62 -0.52
CA LYS A 9 12.01 18.72 0.63
C LYS A 9 10.70 18.05 1.06
N GLU A 10 9.97 17.46 0.12
CA GLU A 10 8.82 16.63 0.50
C GLU A 10 8.55 15.57 -0.55
N GLU A 11 9.44 14.59 -0.69
CA GLU A 11 9.13 13.31 -1.36
C GLU A 11 10.24 12.28 -1.13
N GLN A 12 10.72 12.16 0.11
CA GLN A 12 11.56 11.02 0.51
C GLN A 12 11.13 10.54 1.88
N LYS A 13 10.01 9.80 1.91
CA LYS A 13 9.74 8.85 2.98
C LYS A 13 9.08 7.58 2.47
N ALA A 14 9.60 7.04 1.36
CA ALA A 14 9.52 5.61 1.08
C ALA A 14 10.67 4.90 1.81
N ALA A 15 10.71 5.03 3.13
CA ALA A 15 11.59 4.22 3.97
C ALA A 15 10.82 2.96 4.34
N SER A 16 11.10 1.91 3.58
CA SER A 16 10.92 0.51 3.94
C SER A 16 11.38 0.28 5.38
N SER A 17 10.44 0.35 6.32
CA SER A 17 10.61 -0.21 7.66
C SER A 17 9.93 -1.56 7.66
N ASP A 18 10.65 -2.53 7.11
CA ASP A 18 10.44 -3.94 7.40
C ASP A 18 10.98 -4.16 8.81
N ALA A 19 10.12 -3.89 9.79
CA ALA A 19 10.35 -4.21 11.19
C ALA A 19 9.19 -5.11 11.60
N ASP A 20 9.50 -6.40 11.59
CA ASP A 20 8.74 -7.50 12.18
C ASP A 20 8.52 -7.16 13.66
N ASP A 21 7.31 -6.72 14.00
CA ASP A 21 6.88 -6.46 15.37
C ASP A 21 5.43 -6.96 15.48
N ASP A 22 5.36 -8.27 15.73
CA ASP A 22 4.19 -8.98 16.23
C ASP A 22 3.89 -8.48 17.64
N ASP A 23 3.10 -7.41 17.76
CA ASP A 23 2.40 -7.14 19.01
C ASP A 23 1.02 -6.57 18.72
N THR A 24 0.00 -7.38 19.00
CA THR A 24 -1.38 -6.94 19.18
C THR A 24 -1.48 -6.02 20.41
N THR A 25 -1.02 -4.78 20.24
CA THR A 25 -1.19 -3.72 21.25
C THR A 25 -2.66 -3.38 21.41
N THR A 26 -3.25 -3.87 22.50
CA THR A 26 -4.60 -3.49 22.93
C THR A 26 -4.57 -1.99 23.27
N GLY A 27 -5.29 -1.18 22.49
CA GLY A 27 -5.38 0.26 22.74
C GLY A 27 -6.07 0.55 24.07
N LYS A 28 -5.67 1.64 24.75
CA LYS A 28 -6.20 2.10 26.06
C LYS A 28 -7.73 2.29 26.11
N ASP A 29 -8.41 2.28 24.96
CA ASP A 29 -9.85 2.54 24.83
C ASP A 29 -10.70 1.29 24.51
N GLY A 30 -10.17 0.08 24.68
CA GLY A 30 -10.89 -1.18 24.40
C GLY A 30 -11.16 -1.45 22.90
N LYS A 31 -10.80 -0.52 22.01
CA LYS A 31 -10.82 -0.70 20.56
C LYS A 31 -9.51 -1.35 20.13
N LYS A 32 -9.61 -2.52 19.49
CA LYS A 32 -8.45 -3.24 18.93
C LYS A 32 -7.71 -2.30 17.97
N LYS A 33 -6.48 -1.95 18.30
CA LYS A 33 -5.62 -1.16 17.44
C LYS A 33 -5.22 -2.07 16.28
N VAL A 34 -5.68 -1.75 15.07
CA VAL A 34 -5.32 -2.52 13.87
C VAL A 34 -3.80 -2.48 13.71
N SER A 35 -3.17 -3.64 13.64
CA SER A 35 -1.72 -3.73 13.46
C SER A 35 -1.32 -3.12 12.11
N LYS A 36 -0.07 -2.69 11.98
CA LYS A 36 0.44 -2.15 10.70
C LYS A 36 0.24 -3.16 9.56
N LYS A 37 0.44 -4.45 9.84
CA LYS A 37 0.20 -5.57 8.91
C LYS A 37 -1.26 -5.63 8.49
N GLN A 38 -2.18 -5.56 9.45
CA GLN A 38 -3.60 -5.62 9.15
C GLN A 38 -4.09 -4.40 8.37
N ARG A 39 -3.58 -3.20 8.68
CA ARG A 39 -3.88 -1.99 7.88
C ARG A 39 -3.39 -2.13 6.44
N LYS A 40 -2.20 -2.70 6.22
CA LYS A 40 -1.69 -2.97 4.87
C LYS A 40 -2.60 -3.96 4.12
N MET A 41 -3.02 -5.04 4.77
CA MET A 41 -3.93 -6.03 4.17
C MET A 41 -5.31 -5.46 3.84
N LEU A 42 -5.85 -4.58 4.70
CA LEU A 42 -7.14 -3.92 4.44
C LEU A 42 -7.08 -2.94 3.27
N ASN A 43 -5.90 -2.39 2.98
CA ASN A 43 -5.70 -1.49 1.85
C ASN A 43 -5.40 -2.21 0.53
N GLN A 44 -5.12 -3.52 0.57
CA GLN A 44 -4.87 -4.32 -0.64
C GLN A 44 -6.20 -4.79 -1.24
N LEU A 45 -6.29 -4.74 -2.57
CA LEU A 45 -7.44 -5.25 -3.32
C LEU A 45 -7.46 -6.78 -3.29
N LYS A 46 -8.66 -7.37 -3.28
CA LYS A 46 -8.79 -8.81 -3.50
C LYS A 46 -8.54 -9.14 -4.97
N ILE A 47 -8.04 -10.34 -5.24
CA ILE A 47 -7.77 -10.76 -6.63
C ILE A 47 -9.01 -10.75 -7.53
N ALA A 48 -10.16 -11.13 -6.99
CA ALA A 48 -11.42 -11.09 -7.74
C ALA A 48 -11.82 -9.65 -8.10
N GLU A 49 -11.54 -8.70 -7.20
CA GLU A 49 -11.84 -7.28 -7.40
C GLU A 49 -10.91 -6.68 -8.46
N LEU A 50 -9.61 -6.99 -8.38
CA LEU A 50 -8.64 -6.58 -9.40
C LEU A 50 -9.02 -7.11 -10.79
N LYS A 51 -9.38 -8.39 -10.89
CA LYS A 51 -9.85 -8.99 -12.15
C LYS A 51 -11.11 -8.34 -12.72
N THR A 52 -12.00 -7.82 -11.87
CA THR A 52 -13.23 -7.17 -12.31
C THR A 52 -12.96 -5.76 -12.85
N LEU A 53 -11.94 -5.08 -12.33
CA LEU A 53 -11.58 -3.71 -12.72
C LEU A 53 -10.71 -3.64 -13.98
N CYS A 54 -9.93 -4.67 -14.27
CA CYS A 54 -8.98 -4.67 -15.37
C CYS A 54 -9.60 -5.17 -16.70
N GLU A 55 -9.21 -4.57 -17.82
CA GLU A 55 -9.68 -4.96 -19.17
C GLU A 55 -9.25 -6.37 -19.59
N ARG A 56 -8.07 -6.82 -19.12
CA ARG A 56 -7.50 -8.13 -19.41
C ARG A 56 -7.34 -8.94 -18.11
N PRO A 57 -8.39 -9.64 -17.63
CA PRO A 57 -8.32 -10.39 -16.37
C PRO A 57 -7.40 -11.63 -16.44
N ASP A 58 -7.06 -12.10 -17.65
CA ASP A 58 -6.25 -13.29 -17.87
C ASP A 58 -4.80 -13.12 -17.45
N VAL A 59 -4.26 -11.90 -17.55
CA VAL A 59 -2.86 -11.61 -17.20
C VAL A 59 -2.67 -11.31 -15.71
N VAL A 60 -3.75 -11.24 -14.94
CA VAL A 60 -3.73 -10.92 -13.51
C VAL A 60 -3.30 -12.15 -12.69
N GLU A 61 -2.17 -12.03 -12.01
CA GLU A 61 -1.57 -13.08 -11.21
C GLU A 61 -1.74 -12.84 -9.70
N VAL A 62 -1.53 -13.88 -8.90
CA VAL A 62 -1.83 -13.87 -7.45
C VAL A 62 -0.99 -12.85 -6.69
N TRP A 63 0.22 -12.55 -7.17
CA TRP A 63 1.11 -11.58 -6.54
C TRP A 63 0.83 -10.12 -6.92
N ASP A 64 0.08 -9.86 -7.99
CA ASP A 64 -0.14 -8.50 -8.48
C ASP A 64 -0.85 -7.63 -7.43
N VAL A 65 -1.74 -8.22 -6.62
CA VAL A 65 -2.48 -7.55 -5.52
C VAL A 65 -1.60 -6.96 -4.41
N THR A 66 -0.32 -7.39 -4.34
CA THR A 66 0.62 -6.91 -3.32
C THR A 66 1.42 -5.68 -3.77
N SER A 67 1.32 -5.34 -5.06
CA SER A 67 2.02 -4.21 -5.66
C SER A 67 1.47 -2.86 -5.17
N THR A 68 2.29 -1.82 -5.26
CA THR A 68 1.89 -0.46 -4.87
C THR A 68 0.71 0.06 -5.68
N ASP A 69 0.68 -0.27 -6.98
CA ASP A 69 -0.44 0.01 -7.88
C ASP A 69 -0.71 -1.23 -8.76
N PRO A 70 -1.64 -2.11 -8.36
CA PRO A 70 -1.95 -3.33 -9.09
C PRO A 70 -2.68 -3.06 -10.42
N GLN A 71 -3.42 -1.96 -10.56
CA GLN A 71 -4.12 -1.63 -11.80
C GLN A 71 -3.12 -1.20 -12.87
N LEU A 72 -2.18 -0.32 -12.50
CA LEU A 72 -1.11 0.10 -13.40
C LEU A 72 -0.19 -1.06 -13.77
N LEU A 73 0.12 -1.96 -12.83
CA LEU A 73 0.94 -3.14 -13.12
C LEU A 73 0.30 -4.01 -14.21
N VAL A 74 -1.01 -4.25 -14.13
CA VAL A 74 -1.75 -5.06 -15.11
C VAL A 74 -1.82 -4.34 -16.46
N PHE A 75 -1.95 -3.00 -16.48
CA PHE A 75 -1.96 -2.22 -17.71
C PHE A 75 -0.63 -2.29 -18.50
N LEU A 76 0.49 -2.46 -17.80
CA LEU A 76 1.83 -2.52 -18.41
C LEU A 76 2.23 -3.93 -18.87
N LYS A 77 1.36 -4.92 -18.73
CA LYS A 77 1.63 -6.35 -18.97
C LYS A 77 1.01 -6.86 -20.27
#